data_AF-A0A7W0UPT9-F1
#
_entry.id   AF-A0A7W0UPT9-F1
#
_cell.length_a   1.000
_cell.length_b   1.000
_cell.length_c   1.000
_cell.angle_alpha   90.00
_cell.angle_beta   90.00
_cell.angle_gamma   90.00
#
_symmetry.space_group_name_H-M   'P 1'
#
loop_
_entity.id
_entity.type
_entity.pdbx_description
1 polymer ?
#
loop_
_entity_poly.entity_id
_entity_poly.type
_entity_poly.pdbx_seq_one_letter_code
_entity_poly.pdbx_strand_id
1 'polypeptide(L)' 'MPDTELAEELLQLEEADAWFEYLESTRGQSETRYAEVEPWAWARLSQRLRAVRGRRARLRPAAA' A
#
# COMPACT_ATOMS: atom_id res chain seq x y z
N MET A 1 -8.52 -8.95 -20.69
CA MET A 1 -8.65 -7.64 -21.35
C MET A 1 -7.40 -6.85 -20.99
N PRO A 2 -6.65 -6.32 -21.97
CA PRO A 2 -5.38 -5.64 -21.71
C PRO A 2 -5.50 -4.50 -20.69
N ASP A 3 -6.65 -3.83 -20.63
CA ASP A 3 -6.91 -2.75 -19.66
C ASP A 3 -6.97 -3.23 -18.20
N THR A 4 -7.43 -4.47 -17.97
CA THR A 4 -7.49 -5.05 -16.61
C THR A 4 -6.09 -5.41 -16.11
N GLU A 5 -5.23 -5.93 -16.99
CA GLU A 5 -3.85 -6.27 -16.69
C GLU A 5 -3.03 -5.01 -16.34
N LEU A 6 -3.12 -3.97 -17.15
CA LEU A 6 -2.49 -2.67 -16.85
C LEU A 6 -3.00 -2.08 -15.53
N ALA A 7 -4.31 -2.17 -15.25
CA ALA A 7 -4.86 -1.70 -13.99
C ALA A 7 -4.32 -2.50 -12.78
N GLU A 8 -4.09 -3.80 -12.93
CA GLU A 8 -3.48 -4.62 -11.89
C GLU A 8 -2.00 -4.25 -11.66
N GLU A 9 -1.22 -4.03 -12.71
CA GLU A 9 0.18 -3.59 -12.61
C GLU A 9 0.30 -2.23 -11.91
N LEU A 10 -0.55 -1.26 -12.27
CA LEU A 10 -0.58 0.05 -11.61
C LEU A 10 -0.89 -0.08 -10.11
N LEU A 11 -1.80 -0.98 -9.73
CA LEU A 11 -2.09 -1.26 -8.32
C LEU A 11 -0.92 -1.94 -7.60
N GLN A 12 -0.10 -2.75 -8.29
CA GLN A 12 1.12 -3.33 -7.71
C GLN A 12 2.18 -2.25 -7.46
N LEU A 13 2.36 -1.32 -8.40
CA LEU A 13 3.25 -0.17 -8.22
C LEU A 13 2.81 0.70 -7.03
N GLU A 14 1.52 1.02 -6.93
CA GLU A 14 0.99 1.79 -5.80
C GLU A 14 1.18 1.08 -4.44
N GLU A 15 1.05 -0.24 -4.41
CA GLU A 15 1.32 -1.07 -3.23
C GLU A 15 2.81 -1.04 -2.86
N ALA A 16 3.70 -1.14 -3.85
CA ALA A 16 5.14 -1.02 -3.64
C ALA A 16 5.52 0.37 -3.09
N ASP A 17 4.99 1.45 -3.67
CA ASP A 17 5.21 2.82 -3.20
C ASP A 17 4.75 3.02 -1.75
N ALA A 18 3.64 2.38 -1.35
CA ALA A 18 3.16 2.43 0.03
C ALA A 18 4.17 1.80 1.02
N TRP A 19 4.77 0.67 0.63
CA TRP A 19 5.82 0.04 1.41
C TRP A 19 7.12 0.86 1.41
N PHE A 20 7.48 1.49 0.29
CA PHE A 20 8.63 2.39 0.23
C PHE A 20 8.49 3.58 1.18
N GLU A 21 7.33 4.25 1.19
CA GLU A 21 7.07 5.36 2.13
C GLU A 21 7.16 4.90 3.60
N TYR A 22 6.62 3.72 3.92
CA TYR A 22 6.73 3.16 5.26
C TYR A 22 8.20 2.94 5.65
N LEU A 23 9.00 2.33 4.76
CA LEU A 23 10.41 2.10 5.01
C LEU A 23 11.21 3.40 5.08
N GLU A 24 10.92 4.39 4.25
CA GLU A 24 11.55 5.72 4.29
C GLU A 24 11.31 6.41 5.64
N SER A 25 10.11 6.25 6.21
CA SER A 25 9.77 6.87 7.50
C SER A 25 10.37 6.16 8.73
N THR A 26 10.57 4.84 8.67
CA THR A 26 10.89 4.01 9.84
C THR A 26 12.31 3.43 9.84
N ARG A 27 12.93 3.26 8.67
CA ARG A 27 14.23 2.60 8.55
C ARG A 27 15.35 3.47 9.12
N GLY A 28 16.21 2.85 9.93
CA GLY A 28 17.38 3.52 10.50
C GLY A 28 17.07 4.48 11.65
N GLN A 29 15.81 4.55 12.09
CA GLN A 29 15.44 5.31 13.28
C GLN A 29 15.99 4.64 14.54
N SER A 30 16.36 5.45 15.54
CA SER A 30 16.63 4.96 16.89
C SER A 30 15.34 4.40 17.51
N GLU A 31 15.47 3.54 18.52
CA GLU A 31 14.32 2.90 19.18
C GLU A 31 13.28 3.92 19.69
N THR A 32 13.73 4.99 20.36
CA THR A 32 12.84 6.07 20.84
C THR A 32 12.12 6.75 19.68
N ARG A 33 12.83 7.09 18.61
CA ARG A 33 12.24 7.77 17.46
C ARG A 33 11.29 6.84 16.70
N TYR A 34 11.64 5.56 16.57
CA TYR A 34 10.80 4.55 15.95
C TYR A 34 9.45 4.45 16.68
N ALA A 35 9.45 4.39 18.02
CA ALA A 35 8.23 4.32 18.82
C ALA A 35 7.30 5.54 18.64
N GLU A 36 7.86 6.72 18.32
CA GLU A 36 7.09 7.93 18.03
C GLU A 36 6.48 7.91 16.62
N VAL A 37 7.26 7.48 15.61
CA VAL A 37 6.90 7.65 14.19
C VAL A 37 6.18 6.45 13.58
N GLU A 38 6.50 5.23 14.03
CA GLU A 38 5.97 4.01 13.44
C GLU A 38 4.45 3.89 13.52
N PRO A 39 3.77 4.24 14.63
CA PRO A 39 2.31 4.09 14.70
C PRO A 39 1.58 4.90 13.62
N TRP A 40 2.08 6.10 13.30
CA TRP A 40 1.52 6.92 12.22
C TRP A 40 1.87 6.38 10.84
N ALA A 41 3.12 5.95 10.64
CA ALA A 41 3.56 5.32 9.39
C ALA A 41 2.75 4.05 9.09
N TRP A 42 2.50 3.23 10.11
CA TRP A 42 1.68 2.03 10.03
C TRP A 42 0.22 2.33 9.71
N ALA A 43 -0.37 3.34 10.36
CA ALA A 43 -1.74 3.75 10.08
C ALA A 43 -1.91 4.20 8.61
N ARG A 44 -0.94 4.98 8.10
CA ARG A 44 -0.89 5.41 6.69
C ARG A 44 -0.75 4.23 5.73
N LEU A 45 0.21 3.34 5.97
CA LEU A 45 0.41 2.12 5.17
C LEU A 45 -0.88 1.26 5.15
N SER A 46 -1.45 1.01 6.33
CA SER A 46 -2.67 0.22 6.47
C SER A 46 -3.84 0.81 5.69
N GLN A 47 -3.99 2.13 5.69
CA GLN A 47 -5.01 2.82 4.90
C GLN A 47 -4.77 2.64 3.39
N ARG A 48 -3.53 2.82 2.92
CA ARG A 48 -3.18 2.64 1.50
C ARG A 48 -3.42 1.20 1.03
N LEU A 49 -3.00 0.21 1.81
CA LEU A 49 -3.23 -1.20 1.50
C LEU A 49 -4.72 -1.55 1.43
N ARG A 50 -5.55 -0.97 2.31
CA ARG A 50 -7.02 -1.13 2.22
C ARG A 50 -7.58 -0.54 0.92
N ALA A 51 -7.10 0.63 0.51
CA ALA A 51 -7.53 1.25 -0.75
C ALA A 51 -7.15 0.41 -1.97
N VAL A 52 -5.90 -0.08 -2.03
CA VAL A 52 -5.43 -0.99 -3.09
C VAL A 52 -6.28 -2.25 -3.16
N ARG A 53 -6.53 -2.91 -2.01
CA ARG A 53 -7.40 -4.10 -1.94
C ARG A 53 -8.82 -3.80 -2.44
N GLY A 54 -9.37 -2.65 -2.05
CA GLY A 54 -10.70 -2.21 -2.49
C GLY A 54 -10.78 -2.00 -4.00
N ARG A 55 -9.74 -1.43 -4.63
CA ARG A 55 -9.66 -1.26 -6.09
C ARG A 55 -9.46 -2.59 -6.80
N ARG A 56 -8.57 -3.45 -6.31
CA ARG A 56 -8.32 -4.80 -6.84
C ARG A 56 -9.60 -5.65 -6.82
N ALA A 57 -10.42 -5.53 -5.78
CA ALA A 57 -11.71 -6.22 -5.71
C ALA A 57 -12.70 -5.78 -6.80
N ARG A 58 -12.65 -4.53 -7.26
CA ARG A 58 -13.51 -4.00 -8.33
C ARG A 58 -13.04 -4.40 -9.74
N LEU A 59 -11.78 -4.78 -9.90
CA LEU A 59 -11.25 -5.30 -11.17
C LEU A 59 -11.65 -6.75 -11.41
N ARG A 60 -11.96 -7.51 -10.35
CA ARG A 60 -12.46 -8.87 -10.48
C ARG A 60 -13.88 -8.82 -11.05
N PRO A 61 -14.16 -9.52 -12.17
CA PRO A 61 -15.52 -9.62 -12.66
C PRO A 61 -16.40 -10.22 -11.56
N ALA A 62 -17.55 -9.59 -11.29
CA ALA A 62 -18.58 -10.22 -10.49
C ALA A 62 -18.95 -11.53 -11.21
N ALA A 63 -18.73 -12.67 -10.55
CA ALA A 63 -19.11 -13.96 -11.11
C ALA A 63 -20.58 -13.89 -11.56
N ALA A 64 -20.81 -14.14 -12.85
CA ALA A 64 -22.15 -14.24 -13.45
C ALA A 64 -22.75 -15.61 -13.16
#